data_AF-A0A3D3CM72-F1
#
_entry.id   AF-A0A3D3CM72-F1
#
_cell.length_a   1.000
_cell.length_b   1.000
_cell.length_c   1.000
_cell.angle_alpha   90.00
_cell.angle_beta   90.00
_cell.angle_gamma   90.00
#
_symmetry.space_group_name_H-M   'P 1'
#
loop_
_entity.id
_entity.type
_entity.pdbx_description
1 polymer ?
#
loop_
_entity_poly.entity_id
_entity_poly.type
_entity_poly.pdbx_seq_one_letter_code
_entity_poly.pdbx_strand_id
1 'polypeptide(L)'
;PEKGVVYGNKDGAHADPKYKSMKKSPIMKESILCGQCHGLGPNFDLANPTQCATQYGSYLHAYVPSGGSETCQDCHMHKHKTGHFMPAYRDPSQAKSAVKVDVDTKAYYTFYAPAKGHIPTAVLTVKMISNAGHRIPDG
;
A
#
# COMPACT_ATOMS: atom_id res chain seq x y z
N PRO A 1 -16.68 2.05 -21.98
CA PRO A 1 -17.69 2.75 -21.15
C PRO A 1 -18.72 3.41 -22.07
N GLU A 2 -19.99 3.41 -21.69
CA GLU A 2 -21.06 4.01 -22.50
C GLU A 2 -21.01 5.54 -22.51
N LYS A 3 -21.28 6.14 -23.66
CA LYS A 3 -21.30 7.60 -23.82
C LYS A 3 -22.43 8.19 -22.97
N GLY A 4 -22.12 9.17 -22.13
CA GLY A 4 -23.11 9.88 -21.30
C GLY A 4 -23.48 9.18 -19.98
N VAL A 5 -22.80 8.08 -19.64
CA VAL A 5 -23.04 7.32 -18.40
C VAL A 5 -21.90 7.54 -17.40
N VAL A 6 -22.25 7.82 -16.15
CA VAL A 6 -21.31 7.84 -15.02
C VAL A 6 -21.30 6.48 -14.35
N TYR A 7 -20.11 5.89 -14.16
CA TYR A 7 -19.99 4.60 -13.48
C TYR A 7 -19.60 4.82 -12.02
N GLY A 8 -20.39 4.26 -11.10
CA GLY A 8 -20.21 4.45 -9.65
C GLY A 8 -20.69 3.23 -8.86
N ASN A 9 -21.16 3.45 -7.63
CA ASN A 9 -21.62 2.38 -6.73
C ASN A 9 -23.10 2.01 -6.90
N LYS A 10 -23.86 2.77 -7.69
CA LYS A 10 -25.31 2.66 -7.83
C LYS A 10 -25.72 2.82 -9.29
N ASP A 11 -26.84 2.21 -9.62
CA ASP A 11 -27.57 2.45 -10.88
C ASP A 11 -28.62 3.55 -10.65
N GLY A 12 -28.95 4.31 -11.68
CA GLY A 12 -30.06 5.26 -11.63
C GLY A 12 -29.86 6.52 -12.48
N ALA A 13 -30.63 7.56 -12.17
CA ALA A 13 -30.46 8.87 -12.78
C ALA A 13 -29.28 9.62 -12.13
N HIS A 14 -28.50 10.34 -12.95
CA HIS A 14 -27.45 11.23 -12.50
C HIS A 14 -27.91 12.69 -12.64
N ALA A 15 -27.58 13.52 -11.65
CA ALA A 15 -28.10 14.90 -11.57
C ALA A 15 -27.46 15.88 -12.58
N ASP A 16 -26.32 15.50 -13.18
CA ASP A 16 -25.56 16.37 -14.07
C ASP A 16 -26.34 16.75 -15.35
N PRO A 17 -26.16 17.97 -15.91
CA PRO A 17 -26.83 18.41 -17.13
C PRO A 17 -26.56 17.55 -18.37
N LYS A 18 -25.37 16.96 -18.47
CA LYS A 18 -24.86 16.22 -19.62
C LYS A 18 -24.85 14.72 -19.39
N TYR A 19 -24.51 14.29 -18.18
CA TYR A 19 -24.50 12.89 -17.78
C TYR A 19 -25.74 12.61 -16.95
N LYS A 20 -26.78 12.04 -17.56
CA LYS A 20 -28.10 11.83 -16.94
C LYS A 20 -28.32 10.44 -16.35
N SER A 21 -27.38 9.52 -16.57
CA SER A 21 -27.47 8.13 -16.14
C SER A 21 -26.24 7.70 -15.35
N MET A 22 -26.47 6.95 -14.27
CA MET A 22 -25.46 6.21 -13.53
C MET A 22 -25.63 4.71 -13.73
N LYS A 23 -24.51 4.00 -13.79
CA LYS A 23 -24.46 2.54 -13.72
C LYS A 23 -23.46 2.09 -12.66
N LYS A 24 -23.66 0.90 -12.11
CA LYS A 24 -22.64 0.26 -11.26
C LYS A 24 -21.38 -0.04 -12.08
N SER A 25 -20.24 0.39 -11.56
CA SER A 25 -18.95 -0.04 -12.06
C SER A 25 -18.62 -1.43 -11.52
N PRO A 26 -18.10 -2.34 -12.35
CA PRO A 26 -17.61 -3.62 -11.85
C PRO A 26 -16.36 -3.48 -10.98
N ILE A 27 -15.65 -2.34 -11.06
CA ILE A 27 -14.37 -2.15 -10.37
C ILE A 27 -14.43 -1.21 -9.17
N MET A 28 -15.57 -0.57 -8.87
CA MET A 28 -15.63 0.49 -7.83
C MET A 28 -15.14 0.02 -6.45
N LYS A 29 -15.33 -1.26 -6.14
CA LYS A 29 -14.95 -1.87 -4.87
C LYS A 29 -13.69 -2.74 -4.97
N GLU A 30 -13.08 -2.79 -6.15
CA GLU A 30 -11.98 -3.68 -6.46
C GLU A 30 -10.66 -2.91 -6.50
N SER A 31 -9.57 -3.55 -6.10
CA SER A 31 -8.22 -2.95 -6.10
C SER A 31 -7.77 -2.47 -7.49
N ILE A 32 -8.31 -3.04 -8.57
CA ILE A 32 -7.99 -2.63 -9.96
C ILE A 32 -8.39 -1.18 -10.27
N LEU A 33 -9.33 -0.60 -9.51
CA LEU A 33 -9.64 0.84 -9.60
C LEU A 33 -8.42 1.68 -9.25
N CYS A 34 -7.75 1.36 -8.14
CA CYS A 34 -6.52 2.02 -7.72
C CYS A 34 -5.37 1.69 -8.69
N GLY A 35 -5.33 0.45 -9.17
CA GLY A 35 -4.35 -0.04 -10.14
C GLY A 35 -4.35 0.69 -11.49
N GLN A 36 -5.38 1.47 -11.82
CA GLN A 36 -5.35 2.33 -13.02
C GLN A 36 -4.25 3.40 -12.96
N CYS A 37 -3.88 3.84 -11.76
CA CYS A 37 -2.84 4.86 -11.54
C CYS A 37 -1.70 4.35 -10.65
N HIS A 38 -1.96 3.38 -9.78
CA HIS A 38 -0.98 2.75 -8.89
C HIS A 38 -0.55 1.39 -9.44
N GLY A 39 -0.33 1.29 -10.75
CA GLY A 39 -0.30 0.05 -11.54
C GLY A 39 0.88 -0.91 -11.32
N LEU A 40 1.47 -1.35 -12.43
CA LEU A 40 2.50 -2.39 -12.47
C LEU A 40 3.90 -1.84 -12.78
N GLY A 41 4.03 -0.52 -12.94
CA GLY A 41 5.21 0.10 -13.52
C GLY A 41 5.00 1.59 -13.83
N PRO A 42 5.93 2.20 -14.57
CA PRO A 42 5.79 3.59 -15.00
C PRO A 42 4.55 3.79 -15.88
N ASN A 43 3.72 4.79 -15.55
CA ASN A 43 2.55 5.15 -16.34
C ASN A 43 2.87 6.31 -17.30
N PHE A 44 3.70 6.05 -18.32
CA PHE A 44 4.13 7.07 -19.27
C PHE A 44 3.03 7.57 -20.22
N ASP A 45 1.90 6.87 -20.25
CA ASP A 45 0.70 7.20 -21.00
C ASP A 45 -0.16 8.29 -20.31
N LEU A 46 0.07 8.56 -19.02
CA LEU A 46 -0.63 9.60 -18.28
C LEU A 46 0.02 10.98 -18.46
N ALA A 47 -0.79 12.03 -18.46
CA ALA A 47 -0.32 13.41 -18.57
C ALA A 47 0.66 13.81 -17.44
N ASN A 48 0.53 13.18 -16.27
CA ASN A 48 1.44 13.31 -15.14
C ASN A 48 2.01 11.92 -14.81
N PRO A 49 3.09 11.51 -15.50
CA PRO A 49 3.60 10.17 -15.37
C PRO A 49 4.23 9.95 -13.99
N THR A 50 3.91 8.81 -13.37
CA THR A 50 4.55 8.36 -12.13
C THR A 50 5.47 7.20 -12.47
N GLN A 51 6.76 7.33 -12.15
CA GLN A 51 7.77 6.33 -12.50
C GLN A 51 7.69 5.07 -11.63
N CYS A 52 7.14 5.19 -10.42
CA CYS A 52 7.15 4.14 -9.40
C CYS A 52 5.74 3.65 -9.02
N ALA A 53 4.77 3.69 -9.94
CA ALA A 53 3.43 3.17 -9.70
C ALA A 53 3.41 1.63 -9.73
N THR A 54 4.02 0.97 -8.73
CA THR A 54 4.15 -0.49 -8.65
C THR A 54 3.34 -1.15 -7.53
N GLN A 55 2.51 -0.36 -6.82
CA GLN A 55 1.75 -0.82 -5.65
C GLN A 55 0.77 -1.94 -6.01
N TYR A 56 0.04 -1.79 -7.11
CA TYR A 56 -0.91 -2.79 -7.58
C TYR A 56 -0.19 -4.06 -8.06
N GLY A 57 1.00 -3.92 -8.64
CA GLY A 57 1.85 -5.06 -8.99
C GLY A 57 2.29 -5.86 -7.77
N SER A 58 2.79 -5.20 -6.73
CA SER A 58 3.17 -5.91 -5.50
C SER A 58 1.97 -6.46 -4.73
N TYR A 59 0.81 -5.79 -4.79
CA TYR A 59 -0.46 -6.33 -4.31
C TYR A 59 -0.81 -7.67 -5.00
N LEU A 60 -0.80 -7.69 -6.34
CA LEU A 60 -1.15 -8.89 -7.12
C LEU A 60 -0.13 -10.01 -6.99
N HIS A 61 1.17 -9.70 -6.93
CA HIS A 61 2.22 -10.71 -7.03
C HIS A 61 2.80 -11.15 -5.69
N ALA A 62 2.54 -10.42 -4.60
CA ALA A 62 3.02 -10.78 -3.26
C ALA A 62 1.88 -10.91 -2.25
N TYR A 63 1.01 -9.91 -2.12
CA TYR A 63 -0.01 -9.91 -1.06
C TYR A 63 -1.11 -10.95 -1.29
N VAL A 64 -1.76 -10.92 -2.45
CA VAL A 64 -2.84 -11.88 -2.77
C VAL A 64 -2.32 -13.34 -2.73
N PRO A 65 -1.18 -13.70 -3.34
CA PRO A 65 -0.65 -15.08 -3.28
C PRO A 65 -0.21 -15.51 -1.88
N SER A 66 0.15 -14.56 -1.00
CA SER A 66 0.48 -14.85 0.40
C SER A 66 -0.75 -14.99 1.32
N GLY A 67 -1.97 -15.01 0.75
CA GLY A 67 -3.23 -15.14 1.48
C GLY A 67 -3.88 -13.82 1.88
N GLY A 68 -3.38 -12.69 1.39
CA GLY A 68 -3.99 -11.39 1.57
C GLY A 68 -5.37 -11.30 0.91
N SER A 69 -6.36 -10.80 1.66
CA SER A 69 -7.77 -10.74 1.21
C SER A 69 -8.39 -9.35 1.21
N GLU A 70 -7.76 -8.38 1.87
CA GLU A 70 -8.25 -6.98 1.90
C GLU A 70 -7.99 -6.28 0.54
N THR A 71 -8.92 -5.45 0.09
CA THR A 71 -8.72 -4.57 -1.07
C THR A 71 -7.94 -3.30 -0.70
N CYS A 72 -7.50 -2.55 -1.70
CA CYS A 72 -6.88 -1.24 -1.47
C CYS A 72 -7.82 -0.32 -0.66
N GLN A 73 -9.11 -0.34 -0.99
CA GLN A 73 -10.15 0.45 -0.33
C GLN A 73 -10.37 0.01 1.12
N ASP A 74 -10.32 -1.30 1.40
CA ASP A 74 -10.46 -1.82 2.77
C ASP A 74 -9.39 -1.23 3.69
N CYS A 75 -8.12 -1.24 3.25
CA CYS A 75 -7.03 -0.69 4.06
C CYS A 75 -7.01 0.85 4.08
N HIS A 76 -7.11 1.51 2.92
CA HIS A 76 -6.89 2.95 2.80
C HIS A 76 -8.12 3.83 3.06
N MET A 77 -9.32 3.26 3.07
CA MET A 77 -10.57 4.01 3.26
C MET A 77 -11.38 3.53 4.46
N HIS A 78 -11.46 2.21 4.70
CA HIS A 78 -12.43 1.62 5.63
C HIS A 78 -11.85 1.28 7.01
N LYS A 79 -10.77 0.49 7.07
CA LYS A 79 -10.16 -0.03 8.30
C LYS A 79 -9.82 1.07 9.32
N HIS A 80 -9.33 2.20 8.80
CA HIS A 80 -8.95 3.36 9.59
C HIS A 80 -9.97 4.51 9.53
N LYS A 81 -11.14 4.28 8.89
CA LYS A 81 -12.23 5.27 8.76
C LYS A 81 -11.80 6.61 8.17
N THR A 82 -10.80 6.59 7.29
CA THR A 82 -10.23 7.75 6.60
C THR A 82 -11.07 8.19 5.41
N GLY A 83 -11.95 7.32 4.89
CA GLY A 83 -12.76 7.63 3.73
C GLY A 83 -11.90 8.07 2.54
N HIS A 84 -12.19 9.23 1.96
CA HIS A 84 -11.45 9.78 0.81
C HIS A 84 -10.14 10.49 1.17
N PHE A 85 -9.75 10.55 2.45
CA PHE A 85 -8.47 11.16 2.84
C PHE A 85 -7.27 10.34 2.37
N MET A 86 -7.41 9.00 2.35
CA MET A 86 -6.43 8.03 1.83
C MET A 86 -4.95 8.40 2.14
N PRO A 87 -4.59 8.54 3.43
CA PRO A 87 -3.26 8.98 3.80
C PRO A 87 -2.19 7.95 3.42
N ALA A 88 -0.99 8.47 3.16
CA ALA A 88 0.21 7.71 2.82
C ALA A 88 1.34 8.00 3.82
N TYR A 89 2.60 7.80 3.42
CA TYR A 89 3.79 7.91 4.30
C TYR A 89 3.97 9.27 4.99
N ARG A 90 3.38 10.36 4.48
CA ARG A 90 3.45 11.69 5.09
C ARG A 90 2.57 11.81 6.34
N ASP A 91 1.60 10.93 6.49
CA ASP A 91 0.79 10.84 7.70
C ASP A 91 1.54 10.00 8.74
N PRO A 92 1.86 10.57 9.92
CA PRO A 92 2.63 9.85 10.94
C PRO A 92 1.92 8.59 11.47
N SER A 93 0.59 8.58 11.49
CA SER A 93 -0.19 7.43 11.97
C SER A 93 -0.09 6.26 10.98
N GLN A 94 -0.11 6.54 9.68
CA GLN A 94 0.11 5.54 8.65
C GLN A 94 1.57 5.07 8.60
N ALA A 95 2.53 5.99 8.68
CA ALA A 95 3.95 5.62 8.71
C ALA A 95 4.27 4.68 9.88
N LYS A 96 3.66 4.91 11.05
CA LYS A 96 3.84 4.07 12.24
C LYS A 96 3.14 2.71 12.15
N SER A 97 2.01 2.62 11.46
CA SER A 97 1.28 1.35 11.30
C SER A 97 1.91 0.44 10.23
N ALA A 98 2.60 1.03 9.26
CA ALA A 98 3.11 0.34 8.07
C ALA A 98 4.17 -0.74 8.36
N VAL A 99 5.06 -0.51 9.32
CA VAL A 99 6.16 -1.44 9.66
C VAL A 99 6.24 -1.63 11.17
N LYS A 100 6.17 -2.89 11.61
CA LYS A 100 6.52 -3.26 12.98
C LYS A 100 8.01 -3.56 13.06
N VAL A 101 8.71 -2.93 13.99
CA VAL A 101 10.12 -3.18 14.26
C VAL A 101 10.27 -3.77 15.66
N ASP A 102 10.75 -5.00 15.75
CA ASP A 102 11.10 -5.66 17.00
C ASP A 102 12.63 -5.75 17.08
N VAL A 103 13.21 -5.27 18.19
CA VAL A 103 14.66 -5.33 18.43
C VAL A 103 14.92 -6.24 19.63
N ASP A 104 15.63 -7.35 19.38
CA ASP A 104 16.13 -8.25 20.41
C ASP A 104 17.63 -8.03 20.62
N THR A 105 18.08 -8.10 21.86
CA THR A 105 19.50 -7.88 22.19
C THR A 105 20.00 -8.98 23.11
N LYS A 106 21.12 -9.59 22.74
CA LYS A 106 21.82 -10.55 23.58
C LYS A 106 23.21 -10.01 23.90
N ALA A 107 23.48 -9.79 25.19
CA ALA A 107 24.81 -9.43 25.64
C ALA A 107 25.73 -10.66 25.51
N TYR A 108 26.84 -10.50 24.80
CA TYR A 108 27.98 -11.40 24.91
C TYR A 108 29.00 -10.79 25.85
N TYR A 109 29.58 -11.60 26.74
CA TYR A 109 30.57 -11.08 27.66
C TYR A 109 31.79 -10.56 26.91
N THR A 110 32.32 -11.26 25.89
CA THR A 110 33.47 -10.78 25.10
C THR A 110 33.56 -11.47 23.74
N PHE A 111 33.83 -10.72 22.67
CA PHE A 111 34.43 -11.25 21.44
C PHE A 111 35.94 -11.11 21.57
N TYR A 112 36.69 -12.21 21.45
CA TYR A 112 38.15 -12.15 21.51
C TYR A 112 38.73 -11.82 20.13
N ALA A 113 39.49 -10.74 20.04
CA ALA A 113 40.27 -10.40 18.86
C ALA A 113 41.77 -10.42 19.24
N PRO A 114 42.63 -11.20 18.56
CA PRO A 114 44.02 -11.42 18.98
C PRO A 114 44.86 -10.16 19.23
N ALA A 115 44.59 -9.08 18.49
CA ALA A 115 45.29 -7.79 18.63
C ALA A 115 44.62 -6.80 19.61
N LYS A 116 43.38 -7.07 20.05
CA LYS A 116 42.55 -6.13 20.84
C LYS A 116 42.04 -6.73 22.16
N GLY A 117 42.34 -7.99 22.45
CA GLY A 117 41.86 -8.69 23.63
C GLY A 117 40.34 -8.90 23.61
N HIS A 118 39.73 -8.86 24.80
CA HIS A 118 38.30 -9.03 25.00
C HIS A 118 37.53 -7.75 24.66
N ILE A 119 36.65 -7.81 23.66
CA ILE A 119 35.80 -6.69 23.25
C ILE A 119 34.36 -6.94 23.75
N PRO A 120 33.83 -6.12 24.68
CA PRO A 120 32.43 -6.19 25.06
C PRO A 120 31.55 -6.02 23.83
N THR A 121 30.67 -6.98 23.57
CA THR A 121 29.88 -7.03 22.33
C THR A 121 28.44 -7.41 22.65
N ALA A 122 27.49 -6.77 21.99
CA ALA A 122 26.09 -7.16 22.00
C ALA A 122 25.69 -7.60 20.60
N VAL A 123 24.94 -8.70 20.50
CA VAL A 123 24.28 -9.10 19.25
C VAL A 123 22.90 -8.47 19.24
N LEU A 124 22.63 -7.65 18.23
CA LEU A 124 21.35 -7.03 17.96
C LEU A 124 20.66 -7.79 16.84
N THR A 125 19.44 -8.27 17.09
CA THR A 125 18.57 -8.83 16.05
C THR A 125 17.44 -7.85 15.80
N VAL A 126 17.38 -7.30 14.59
CA VAL A 126 16.30 -6.39 14.16
C VAL A 126 15.36 -7.16 13.24
N LYS A 127 14.11 -7.34 13.69
CA LYS A 127 13.05 -7.93 12.89
C LYS A 127 12.10 -6.82 12.43
N MET A 128 11.99 -6.66 11.11
CA MET A 128 11.03 -5.75 10.50
C MET A 128 9.92 -6.55 9.83
N ILE A 129 8.66 -6.22 10.14
CA ILE A 129 7.48 -6.88 9.59
C ILE A 129 6.67 -5.81 8.85
N SER A 130 6.48 -6.01 7.55
CA SER A 130 5.56 -5.19 6.75
C SER A 130 4.12 -5.57 7.09
N ASN A 131 3.30 -4.58 7.44
CA ASN A 131 1.87 -4.75 7.62
C ASN A 131 1.07 -4.30 6.39
N ALA A 132 1.73 -3.82 5.33
CA ALA A 132 1.06 -3.38 4.11
C ALA A 132 0.77 -4.53 3.15
N GLY A 133 -0.33 -4.41 2.40
CA GLY A 133 -0.70 -5.31 1.32
C GLY A 133 0.08 -5.07 0.01
N HIS A 134 1.23 -4.42 0.09
CA HIS A 134 2.13 -4.09 -1.01
C HIS A 134 3.55 -3.89 -0.44
N ARG A 135 4.55 -3.79 -1.31
CA ARG A 135 5.93 -3.49 -0.88
C ARG A 135 6.01 -2.10 -0.24
N ILE A 136 6.97 -1.88 0.67
CA ILE A 136 7.26 -0.58 1.27
C ILE A 136 8.78 -0.31 1.16
N PRO A 137 9.21 0.91 0.82
CA PRO A 137 8.41 2.00 0.25
C PRO A 137 8.01 1.69 -1.19
N ASP A 138 6.89 2.26 -1.64
CA ASP A 138 6.38 2.12 -3.00
C ASP A 138 5.56 3.35 -3.37
N GLY A 139 5.60 3.75 -4.64
CA GLY A 139 4.81 4.89 -5.16
C GLY A 139 5.50 6.22 -5.02
#